data_AF-A0A5E4Q743-F1
#
_entry.id   AF-A0A5E4Q743-F1
#
_cell.length_a   1.000
_cell.length_b   1.000
_cell.length_c   1.000
_cell.angle_alpha   90.00
_cell.angle_beta   90.00
_cell.angle_gamma   90.00
#
_symmetry.space_group_name_H-M   'P 1'
#
loop_
_entity.id
_entity.type
_entity.pdbx_description
1 polymer ?
#
loop_
_entity_poly.entity_id
_entity_poly.type
_entity_poly.pdbx_seq_one_letter_code
_entity_poly.pdbx_strand_id
1 'polypeptide(L)'
;MTVQEQKLEGEYRFVNSRLITNAEEIAFYQGNRREHLTLLSSFYKLTRHLRNFLHFRVAMGFIDNIVAKYIAIVVGFYAVSRPFFVKDHNLLTTGSDQDRFKYYYTYGRMLVKLAEGIGRLVLSGREVSKLSGLTARVTQLRTVLA
;
A
#
# COMPACT_ATOMS: atom_id res chain seq x y z
N MET A 1 -7.06 8.60 1.25
CA MET A 1 -6.28 9.26 0.18
C MET A 1 -7.12 9.48 -1.08
N THR A 2 -7.89 8.50 -1.56
CA THR A 2 -8.73 8.63 -2.77
C THR A 2 -9.84 9.70 -2.68
N VAL A 3 -10.42 9.94 -1.51
CA VAL A 3 -11.54 10.89 -1.35
C VAL A 3 -11.14 12.34 -1.62
N GLN A 4 -9.93 12.76 -1.21
CA GLN A 4 -9.44 14.12 -1.47
C GLN A 4 -9.05 14.32 -2.94
N GLU A 5 -8.42 13.31 -3.54
CA GLU A 5 -8.09 13.29 -4.97
C GLU A 5 -9.37 13.41 -5.82
N GLN A 6 -10.38 12.60 -5.54
CA GLN A 6 -11.68 12.65 -6.22
C GLN A 6 -12.38 14.00 -6.05
N LYS A 7 -12.27 14.63 -4.87
CA LYS A 7 -12.81 15.97 -4.64
C LYS A 7 -12.12 17.03 -5.50
N LEU A 8 -10.78 17.02 -5.55
CA LEU A 8 -9.99 17.97 -6.34
C LEU A 8 -10.20 17.76 -7.85
N GLU A 9 -10.27 16.51 -8.29
CA GLU A 9 -10.58 16.17 -9.68
C GLU A 9 -12.01 16.61 -10.05
N GLY A 10 -12.98 16.40 -9.14
CA GLY A 10 -14.35 16.89 -9.30
C GLY A 10 -14.42 18.41 -9.40
N GLU A 11 -13.69 19.14 -8.55
CA GLU A 11 -13.60 20.61 -8.59
C GLU A 11 -13.00 21.10 -9.91
N TYR A 12 -11.93 20.47 -10.39
CA TYR A 12 -11.33 20.79 -11.70
C TYR A 12 -12.30 20.53 -12.86
N ARG A 13 -12.97 19.37 -12.87
CA ARG A 13 -13.98 19.04 -13.89
C ARG A 13 -15.16 19.98 -13.88
N PHE A 14 -15.61 20.39 -12.69
CA PHE A 14 -16.70 21.36 -12.53
C PHE A 14 -16.34 22.73 -13.11
N VAL A 15 -15.14 23.24 -12.82
CA VAL A 15 -14.65 24.51 -13.40
C VAL A 15 -14.56 24.41 -14.92
N ASN A 16 -14.05 23.30 -15.45
CA ASN A 16 -13.96 23.08 -16.89
C ASN A 16 -15.34 23.01 -17.56
N SER A 17 -16.30 22.32 -16.93
CA SER A 17 -17.68 22.26 -17.43
C SER A 17 -18.34 23.64 -17.44
N ARG A 18 -18.16 24.44 -16.38
CA ARG A 18 -18.68 25.82 -16.30
C ARG A 18 -18.08 26.71 -17.40
N LEU A 19 -16.80 26.54 -17.70
CA LEU A 19 -16.12 27.28 -18.78
C LEU A 19 -16.75 26.98 -20.14
N ILE A 20 -17.01 25.70 -20.43
CA ILE A 20 -17.62 25.27 -21.69
C ILE A 20 -19.06 25.79 -21.81
N THR A 21 -19.87 25.67 -20.75
CA THR A 21 -21.28 26.10 -20.79
C THR A 21 -21.44 27.61 -20.98
N ASN A 22 -20.56 28.43 -20.37
CA ASN A 22 -20.66 29.90 -20.40
C ASN A 22 -19.60 30.54 -21.31
N ALA A 23 -19.09 29.79 -22.30
CA ALA A 23 -17.97 30.24 -23.14
C ALA A 23 -18.30 31.52 -23.92
N GLU A 24 -19.54 31.65 -24.40
CA GLU A 24 -20.01 32.83 -25.13
C GLU A 24 -20.05 34.09 -24.25
N GLU A 25 -20.58 33.99 -23.04
CA GLU A 25 -20.60 35.09 -22.08
C GLU A 25 -19.18 35.54 -21.71
N ILE A 26 -18.27 34.58 -21.46
CA ILE A 26 -16.88 34.88 -21.12
C ILE A 26 -16.16 35.58 -22.28
N ALA A 27 -16.41 35.15 -23.52
CA ALA A 27 -15.87 35.80 -24.71
C ALA A 27 -16.43 37.22 -24.89
N PHE A 28 -17.73 37.39 -24.67
CA PHE A 28 -18.42 38.68 -24.74
C PHE A 28 -17.87 39.70 -23.72
N TYR A 29 -17.65 39.27 -22.47
CA TYR A 29 -17.11 40.11 -21.40
C TYR A 29 -15.57 40.17 -21.34
N GLN A 30 -14.86 39.58 -22.32
CA GLN A 30 -13.38 39.50 -22.34
C GLN A 30 -12.78 38.90 -21.04
N GLY A 31 -13.50 37.96 -20.42
CA GLY A 31 -13.16 37.34 -19.13
C GLY A 31 -12.01 36.31 -19.20
N ASN A 32 -11.47 36.02 -20.38
CA ASN A 32 -10.52 34.95 -20.64
C ASN A 32 -9.35 34.89 -19.63
N ARG A 33 -8.72 36.04 -19.32
CA ARG A 33 -7.57 36.05 -18.40
C ARG A 33 -7.94 35.63 -16.96
N ARG A 34 -9.13 35.98 -16.48
CA ARG A 34 -9.59 35.62 -15.13
C ARG A 34 -9.98 34.14 -15.04
N GLU A 35 -10.68 33.64 -16.06
CA GLU A 35 -11.08 32.23 -16.14
C GLU A 35 -9.87 31.31 -16.31
N HIS A 36 -8.90 31.72 -17.14
CA HIS A 36 -7.64 30.99 -17.29
C HIS A 36 -6.87 30.86 -15.96
N LEU A 37 -6.77 31.94 -15.16
CA LEU A 37 -6.12 31.89 -13.85
C LEU A 37 -6.89 30.98 -12.86
N THR A 38 -8.22 30.99 -12.93
CA THR A 38 -9.07 30.16 -12.07
C THR A 38 -8.89 28.67 -12.40
N LEU A 39 -8.92 28.32 -13.69
CA LEU A 39 -8.66 26.95 -14.15
C LEU A 39 -7.25 26.48 -13.77
N LEU A 40 -6.24 27.33 -13.98
CA LEU A 40 -4.84 27.03 -13.67
C LEU A 40 -4.62 26.82 -12.16
N SER A 41 -5.27 27.62 -11.31
CA SER A 41 -5.24 27.44 -9.87
C SER A 41 -5.81 26.08 -9.44
N SER A 42 -6.98 25.69 -9.98
CA SER A 42 -7.59 24.38 -9.69
C SER A 42 -6.72 23.23 -10.20
N PHE A 43 -6.10 23.39 -11.38
CA PHE A 43 -5.15 22.41 -11.93
C PHE A 43 -3.92 22.25 -11.04
N TYR A 44 -3.26 23.33 -10.62
CA TYR A 44 -2.08 23.25 -9.76
C TYR A 44 -2.38 22.63 -8.40
N LYS A 45 -3.56 22.90 -7.81
CA LYS A 45 -3.99 22.24 -6.57
C LYS A 45 -4.06 20.72 -6.74
N LEU A 46 -4.67 20.25 -7.83
CA LEU A 46 -4.77 18.83 -8.17
C LEU A 46 -3.38 18.20 -8.41
N THR A 47 -2.56 18.81 -9.27
CA THR A 47 -1.24 18.29 -9.62
C THR A 47 -0.29 18.26 -8.42
N ARG A 48 -0.34 19.27 -7.54
CA ARG A 48 0.46 19.29 -6.31
C ARG A 48 0.08 18.13 -5.39
N HIS A 49 -1.22 17.86 -5.23
CA HIS A 49 -1.69 16.73 -4.43
C HIS A 49 -1.22 15.39 -5.02
N LEU A 50 -1.39 15.22 -6.34
CA LEU A 50 -0.95 14.03 -7.07
C LEU A 50 0.56 13.79 -6.94
N ARG A 51 1.38 14.83 -7.06
CA ARG A 51 2.83 14.71 -6.93
C ARG A 51 3.25 14.29 -5.52
N ASN A 52 2.70 14.92 -4.50
CA ASN A 52 2.97 14.54 -3.10
C ASN A 52 2.54 13.10 -2.82
N PHE A 53 1.38 12.71 -3.33
CA PHE A 53 0.88 11.36 -3.20
C PHE A 53 1.76 10.33 -3.92
N LEU A 54 2.26 10.64 -5.12
CA LEU A 54 3.19 9.79 -5.85
C LEU A 54 4.48 9.58 -5.06
N HIS A 55 5.06 10.65 -4.50
CA HIS A 55 6.23 10.55 -3.64
C HIS A 55 5.98 9.65 -2.43
N PHE A 56 4.85 9.82 -1.74
CA PHE A 56 4.47 8.97 -0.61
C PHE A 56 4.30 7.51 -1.04
N ARG A 57 3.64 7.25 -2.17
CA ARG A 57 3.43 5.91 -2.72
C ARG A 57 4.76 5.23 -3.04
N VAL A 58 5.69 5.94 -3.67
CA VAL A 58 7.03 5.42 -3.98
C VAL A 58 7.81 5.14 -2.69
N ALA A 59 7.79 6.06 -1.72
CA ALA A 59 8.46 5.88 -0.43
C ALA A 59 7.92 4.67 0.34
N MET A 60 6.59 4.54 0.45
CA MET A 60 5.95 3.36 1.06
C MET A 60 6.28 2.08 0.30
N GLY A 61 6.27 2.11 -1.03
CA GLY A 61 6.64 0.95 -1.85
C GLY A 61 8.10 0.53 -1.65
N PHE A 62 9.00 1.49 -1.44
CA PHE A 62 10.40 1.22 -1.13
C PHE A 62 10.58 0.63 0.28
N ILE A 63 9.91 1.21 1.28
CA ILE A 63 9.91 0.70 2.66
C ILE A 63 9.36 -0.72 2.72
N ASP A 64 8.19 -0.98 2.13
CA ASP A 64 7.58 -2.32 2.10
C ASP A 64 8.53 -3.35 1.48
N ASN A 65 9.18 -3.02 0.36
CA ASN A 65 10.15 -3.91 -0.28
C ASN A 65 11.38 -4.17 0.60
N ILE A 66 11.92 -3.15 1.27
CA ILE A 66 13.11 -3.32 2.11
C ILE A 66 12.78 -4.07 3.40
N VAL A 67 11.71 -3.69 4.09
CA VAL A 67 11.29 -4.30 5.35
C VAL A 67 10.92 -5.76 5.12
N ALA A 68 10.07 -6.03 4.14
CA ALA A 68 9.61 -7.39 3.87
C ALA A 68 10.74 -8.31 3.40
N LYS A 69 11.72 -7.80 2.63
CA LYS A 69 12.77 -8.64 2.05
C LYS A 69 14.00 -8.77 2.94
N TYR A 70 14.45 -7.71 3.60
CA TYR A 70 15.73 -7.71 4.32
C TYR A 70 15.55 -7.83 5.83
N ILE A 71 14.63 -7.08 6.44
CA ILE A 71 14.43 -7.15 7.90
C ILE A 71 13.84 -8.51 8.31
N ALA A 72 12.90 -9.04 7.53
CA ALA A 72 12.35 -10.37 7.80
C ALA A 72 13.42 -11.48 7.82
N ILE A 73 14.38 -11.41 6.89
CA ILE A 73 15.51 -12.36 6.82
C ILE A 73 16.42 -12.18 8.04
N VAL A 74 16.80 -10.95 8.37
CA VAL A 74 17.67 -10.64 9.53
C VAL A 74 17.05 -11.11 10.85
N VAL A 75 15.76 -10.80 11.06
CA VAL A 75 15.02 -11.26 12.25
C VAL A 75 14.90 -12.78 12.27
N GLY A 76 14.67 -13.42 11.12
CA GLY A 76 14.64 -14.87 10.99
C GLY A 76 15.96 -15.53 11.42
N PHE A 77 17.09 -15.03 10.91
CA PHE A 77 18.42 -15.53 11.31
C PHE A 77 18.76 -15.22 12.77
N TYR A 78 18.36 -14.04 13.28
CA TYR A 78 18.53 -13.71 14.69
C TYR A 78 17.73 -14.65 15.61
N ALA A 79 16.47 -14.95 15.25
CA ALA A 79 15.62 -15.88 16.00
C ALA A 79 16.19 -17.30 16.02
N VAL A 80 16.76 -17.76 14.90
CA VAL A 80 17.41 -19.09 14.80
C VAL A 80 18.73 -19.16 15.56
N SER A 81 19.49 -18.06 15.62
CA SER A 81 20.81 -18.02 16.29
C SER A 81 20.73 -17.83 17.82
N ARG A 82 19.69 -17.17 18.35
CA ARG A 82 19.50 -16.98 19.80
C ARG A 82 19.51 -18.29 20.62
N PRO A 83 18.73 -19.34 20.29
CA PRO A 83 18.72 -20.59 21.05
C PRO A 83 20.03 -21.39 20.94
N PHE A 84 20.92 -21.06 20.00
CA PHE A 84 22.21 -21.73 19.83
C PHE A 84 23.28 -21.22 20.81
N PHE A 85 23.22 -19.94 21.19
CA PHE A 85 24.18 -19.33 22.11
C PHE A 85 23.85 -19.56 23.60
N VAL A 86 22.62 -19.95 23.91
CA VAL A 86 22.21 -20.25 25.28
C VAL A 86 22.56 -21.70 25.60
N LYS A 87 23.56 -21.89 26.48
CA LYS A 87 24.04 -23.23 26.91
C LYS A 87 23.02 -23.98 27.78
N ASP A 88 22.13 -23.26 28.47
CA ASP A 88 21.12 -23.81 29.39
C ASP A 88 19.72 -23.91 28.73
N HIS A 89 19.58 -24.70 27.68
CA HIS A 89 18.26 -25.08 27.15
C HIS A 89 18.04 -26.59 27.32
N ASN A 90 16.93 -26.93 27.99
CA ASN A 90 16.51 -28.30 28.32
C ASN A 90 16.39 -29.25 27.10
N LEU A 91 16.37 -28.71 25.87
CA LEU A 91 16.29 -29.45 24.61
C LEU A 91 17.66 -29.81 24.00
N LEU A 92 18.75 -29.20 24.48
CA LEU A 92 20.10 -29.29 23.90
C LEU A 92 21.13 -29.92 24.86
N THR A 93 20.70 -30.28 26.07
CA THR A 93 21.59 -30.74 27.16
C THR A 93 21.81 -32.27 27.13
N THR A 94 21.06 -33.02 26.32
CA THR A 94 20.96 -34.49 26.43
C THR A 94 21.59 -35.28 25.27
N GLY A 95 22.15 -34.64 24.24
CA GLY A 95 22.60 -35.31 23.00
C GLY A 95 23.98 -34.90 22.50
N SER A 96 24.59 -35.79 21.69
CA SER A 96 25.84 -35.57 20.96
C SER A 96 25.79 -34.28 20.12
N ASP A 97 26.95 -33.65 19.85
CA ASP A 97 27.02 -32.45 19.01
C ASP A 97 26.34 -32.64 17.64
N GLN A 98 26.31 -33.87 17.10
CA GLN A 98 25.60 -34.21 15.87
C GLN A 98 24.07 -34.05 15.97
N ASP A 99 23.46 -34.37 17.12
CA ASP A 99 22.02 -34.23 17.30
C ASP A 99 21.61 -32.75 17.39
N ARG A 100 22.46 -31.92 18.00
CA ARG A 100 22.27 -30.46 18.06
C ARG A 100 22.22 -29.83 16.66
N PHE A 101 23.12 -30.26 15.76
CA PHE A 101 23.10 -29.81 14.36
C PHE A 101 21.86 -30.30 13.59
N LYS A 102 21.38 -31.52 13.86
CA LYS A 102 20.18 -32.07 13.24
C LYS A 102 18.94 -31.27 13.61
N TYR A 103 18.74 -30.99 14.90
CA TYR A 103 17.63 -30.15 15.37
C TYR A 103 17.71 -28.73 14.80
N TYR A 104 18.90 -28.13 14.75
CA TYR A 104 19.10 -26.82 14.11
C TYR A 104 18.63 -26.81 12.65
N TYR A 105 19.05 -27.81 11.87
CA TYR A 105 18.67 -27.88 10.46
C TYR A 105 17.15 -28.10 10.30
N THR A 106 16.55 -28.97 11.10
CA THR A 106 15.10 -29.22 11.06
C THR A 106 14.29 -28.00 11.45
N TYR A 107 14.59 -27.34 12.58
CA TYR A 107 13.87 -26.15 13.02
C TYR A 107 14.09 -24.95 12.09
N GLY A 108 15.30 -24.77 11.56
CA GLY A 108 15.60 -23.75 10.56
C GLY A 108 14.79 -23.95 9.27
N ARG A 109 14.70 -25.19 8.77
CA ARG A 109 13.87 -25.53 7.60
C ARG A 109 12.38 -25.32 7.85
N MET A 110 11.89 -25.67 9.05
CA MET A 110 10.49 -25.43 9.44
C MET A 110 10.18 -23.93 9.53
N LEU A 111 11.08 -23.12 10.09
CA LEU A 111 10.91 -21.66 10.18
C LEU A 111 10.85 -21.01 8.80
N VAL A 112 11.73 -21.41 7.88
CA VAL A 112 11.70 -20.92 6.48
C VAL A 112 10.37 -21.30 5.80
N LYS A 113 9.86 -22.51 6.04
CA LYS A 113 8.56 -22.94 5.50
C LYS A 113 7.38 -22.17 6.10
N LEU A 114 7.42 -21.84 7.39
CA LEU A 114 6.44 -20.97 8.02
C LEU A 114 6.50 -19.55 7.44
N ALA A 115 7.69 -18.98 7.26
CA ALA A 115 7.86 -17.66 6.65
C ALA A 115 7.30 -17.62 5.22
N GLU A 116 7.54 -18.66 4.42
CA GLU A 116 6.95 -18.82 3.09
C GLU A 116 5.41 -18.86 3.14
N GLY A 117 4.85 -19.63 4.08
CA GLY A 117 3.40 -19.73 4.31
C GLY A 117 2.77 -18.41 4.72
N ILE A 118 3.37 -17.70 5.69
CA ILE A 118 2.93 -16.37 6.13
C ILE A 118 2.98 -15.37 4.96
N GLY A 119 4.03 -15.41 4.14
CA GLY A 119 4.13 -14.57 2.94
C GLY A 119 2.95 -14.76 1.99
N ARG A 120 2.56 -16.02 1.71
CA ARG A 120 1.37 -16.32 0.90
C ARG A 120 0.07 -15.83 1.56
N LEU A 121 -0.04 -15.95 2.87
CA LEU A 121 -1.20 -15.50 3.64
C LEU A 121 -1.37 -13.97 3.56
N VAL A 122 -0.28 -13.22 3.67
CA VAL A 122 -0.29 -11.75 3.51
C VAL A 122 -0.71 -11.33 2.09
N LEU A 123 -0.20 -12.02 1.06
CA LEU A 123 -0.61 -11.75 -0.33
C LEU A 123 -2.10 -12.05 -0.54
N SER A 124 -2.60 -13.17 0.00
CA SER A 124 -4.03 -13.51 -0.04
C SER A 124 -4.89 -12.47 0.71
N GLY A 125 -4.43 -11.96 1.87
CA GLY A 125 -5.13 -10.90 2.59
C GLY A 125 -5.33 -9.60 1.80
N ARG A 126 -4.36 -9.26 0.92
CA ARG A 126 -4.48 -8.12 -0.01
C ARG A 126 -5.56 -8.37 -1.06
N GLU A 127 -5.67 -9.59 -1.60
CA GLU A 127 -6.72 -9.97 -2.54
C GLU A 127 -8.11 -9.95 -1.90
N VAL A 128 -8.25 -10.46 -0.67
CA VAL A 128 -9.49 -10.42 0.10
C VAL A 128 -9.96 -8.98 0.35
N SER A 129 -9.03 -8.07 0.68
CA SER A 129 -9.36 -6.64 0.84
C SER A 129 -9.87 -6.01 -0.46
N LYS A 130 -9.27 -6.38 -1.60
CA LYS A 130 -9.72 -5.92 -2.92
C LYS A 130 -11.12 -6.46 -3.26
N LEU A 131 -11.38 -7.74 -2.99
CA LEU A 131 -12.68 -8.37 -3.16
C LEU A 131 -13.75 -7.70 -2.29
N SER A 132 -13.44 -7.43 -1.02
CA SER A 132 -14.35 -6.70 -0.11
C SER A 132 -14.79 -5.36 -0.68
N GLY A 133 -13.86 -4.59 -1.26
CA GLY A 133 -14.18 -3.32 -1.93
C GLY A 133 -15.08 -3.48 -3.16
N LEU A 134 -14.91 -4.54 -3.95
CA LEU A 134 -15.77 -4.85 -5.10
C LEU A 134 -17.17 -5.26 -4.63
N THR A 135 -17.27 -6.14 -3.64
CA THR A 135 -18.55 -6.57 -3.07
C THR A 135 -19.33 -5.39 -2.50
N ALA A 136 -18.66 -4.48 -1.77
CA ALA A 136 -19.30 -3.27 -1.23
C ALA A 136 -19.93 -2.41 -2.34
N ARG A 137 -19.24 -2.23 -3.48
CA ARG A 137 -19.78 -1.49 -4.63
C ARG A 137 -20.98 -2.21 -5.27
N VAL A 138 -20.90 -3.53 -5.43
CA VAL A 138 -22.02 -4.32 -5.97
C VAL A 138 -23.24 -4.25 -5.05
N THR A 139 -23.04 -4.32 -3.74
CA THR A 139 -24.11 -4.16 -2.75
C THR A 139 -24.73 -2.77 -2.84
N GLN A 140 -23.93 -1.71 -2.93
CA GLN A 140 -24.44 -0.34 -3.11
C GLN A 140 -25.30 -0.22 -4.37
N LEU A 141 -24.87 -0.77 -5.50
CA LEU A 141 -25.65 -0.76 -6.74
C LEU A 141 -26.97 -1.52 -6.56
N ARG A 142 -26.95 -2.70 -5.94
CA ARG A 142 -28.17 -3.48 -5.68
C ARG A 142 -29.16 -2.74 -4.78
N THR A 143 -28.68 -2.00 -3.78
CA THR A 143 -29.55 -1.21 -2.88
C THR A 143 -30.17 -0.01 -3.58
N VAL A 144 -29.46 0.66 -4.49
CA VAL A 144 -29.99 1.82 -5.24
C VAL A 144 -30.95 1.40 -6.34
N LEU A 145 -30.80 0.20 -6.91
CA LEU A 145 -31.65 -0.32 -7.98
C LEU A 145 -32.94 -0.99 -7.49
N ALA A 146 -33.05 -1.26 -6.18
CA ALA A 146 -34.21 -1.87 -5.53
C ALA A 146 -35.17 -0.79 -5.03
#